data_AF-A0A147F1F1-F1
#
_entry.id   AF-A0A147F1F1-F1
#
_cell.length_a   1.000
_cell.length_b   1.000
_cell.length_c   1.000
_cell.angle_alpha   90.00
_cell.angle_beta   90.00
_cell.angle_gamma   90.00
#
_symmetry.space_group_name_H-M   'P 1'
#
loop_
_entity.id
_entity.type
_entity.pdbx_description
1 polymer ?
#
loop_
_entity_poly.entity_id
_entity_poly.type
_entity_poly.pdbx_seq_one_letter_code
_entity_poly.pdbx_strand_id
1 'polypeptide(L)' 'MLTTDGIAIESMVGYTSATKAIRTQIAKNVELLARSDRRVYSVEWWFSTREVTGRGGPSPALRSLLEESGITVRMFE' A
#
# COMPACT_ATOMS: atom_id res chain seq x y z
N MET A 1 -0.05 -0.39 10.05
CA MET A 1 -0.72 0.32 11.18
C MET A 1 -2.22 0.34 10.93
N LEU A 2 -3.08 0.29 11.96
CA LEU A 2 -4.52 0.49 11.81
C LEU A 2 -4.93 1.74 12.60
N THR A 3 -5.60 2.70 11.97
CA THR A 3 -6.07 3.93 12.62
C THR A 3 -7.41 3.70 13.34
N THR A 4 -7.79 4.65 14.21
CA THR A 4 -9.11 4.67 14.86
C THR A 4 -10.27 4.82 13.86
N ASP A 5 -9.99 5.42 12.71
CA ASP A 5 -10.95 5.57 11.61
C ASP A 5 -11.00 4.33 10.70
N GLY A 6 -10.34 3.23 11.10
CA GLY A 6 -10.33 1.96 10.38
C GLY A 6 -9.52 1.98 9.08
N ILE A 7 -8.49 2.82 8.99
CA ILE A 7 -7.58 2.87 7.83
C ILE A 7 -6.37 1.98 8.12
N ALA A 8 -6.17 0.94 7.31
CA ALA A 8 -4.98 0.12 7.37
C ALA A 8 -3.86 0.74 6.50
N ILE A 9 -2.79 1.19 7.14
CA ILE A 9 -1.65 1.86 6.50
C ILE A 9 -0.46 0.90 6.42
N GLU A 10 0.05 0.68 5.21
CA GLU A 10 1.35 0.04 4.94
C GLU A 10 2.37 1.12 4.59
N SER A 11 3.60 1.03 5.10
CA SER A 11 4.65 2.01 4.82
C SER A 11 5.83 1.36 4.08
N MET A 12 6.25 1.99 2.99
CA MET A 12 7.29 1.50 2.10
C MET A 12 8.36 2.57 1.90
N VAL A 13 9.62 2.20 2.07
CA VAL A 13 10.75 3.11 1.84
C VAL A 13 11.37 2.82 0.48
N GLY A 14 11.51 3.86 -0.33
CA GLY A 14 12.18 3.80 -1.61
C GLY A 14 11.32 3.25 -2.75
N TYR A 15 11.98 3.00 -3.88
CA TYR A 15 11.31 2.53 -5.09
C TYR A 15 10.94 1.04 -4.99
N THR A 16 9.67 0.71 -5.18
CA THR A 16 9.16 -0.66 -5.01
C THR A 16 8.57 -1.21 -6.32
N SER A 17 8.97 -2.41 -6.71
CA SER A 17 8.43 -3.12 -7.88
C SER A 17 7.35 -4.13 -7.51
N ALA A 18 6.46 -4.46 -8.46
CA ALA A 18 5.37 -5.44 -8.31
C ALA A 18 5.86 -6.91 -8.30
N THR A 19 6.69 -7.26 -7.32
CA THR A 19 7.21 -8.63 -7.13
C THR A 19 6.12 -9.57 -6.62
N LYS A 20 6.38 -10.89 -6.66
CA LYS A 20 5.46 -11.90 -6.09
C LYS A 20 5.14 -11.62 -4.62
N ALA A 21 6.14 -11.23 -3.83
CA ALA A 21 5.96 -10.91 -2.41
C ALA A 21 5.01 -9.72 -2.21
N ILE A 22 5.20 -8.64 -3.00
CA ILE A 22 4.33 -7.46 -2.95
C ILE A 22 2.90 -7.81 -3.38
N ARG A 23 2.72 -8.64 -4.41
CA ARG A 23 1.40 -9.13 -4.82
C ARG A 23 0.70 -9.92 -3.71
N THR A 24 1.44 -10.74 -2.96
CA THR A 24 0.89 -11.45 -1.80
C THR A 24 0.47 -10.48 -0.68
N GLN A 25 1.21 -9.39 -0.44
CA GLN A 25 0.81 -8.38 0.54
C GLN A 25 -0.49 -7.67 0.11
N ILE A 26 -0.59 -7.29 -1.17
CA ILE A 26 -1.80 -6.69 -1.75
C ILE A 26 -3.00 -7.63 -1.61
N ALA A 27 -2.85 -8.92 -1.93
CA ALA A 27 -3.92 -9.90 -1.78
C ALA A 27 -4.44 -9.97 -0.33
N LYS A 28 -3.53 -9.95 0.67
CA LYS A 28 -3.92 -9.91 2.09
C LYS A 28 -4.66 -8.63 2.45
N ASN A 29 -4.29 -7.49 1.88
CA ASN A 29 -4.99 -6.23 2.11
C ASN A 29 -6.39 -6.22 1.46
N VAL A 30 -6.53 -6.81 0.27
CA VAL A 30 -7.84 -6.99 -0.38
C VAL A 30 -8.73 -7.91 0.46
N GLU A 31 -8.19 -9.03 0.97
CA GLU A 31 -8.93 -9.89 1.89
C GLU A 31 -9.36 -9.14 3.16
N LEU A 32 -8.48 -8.28 3.70
CA LEU A 32 -8.78 -7.45 4.87
C LEU A 32 -9.95 -6.50 4.60
N LEU A 33 -10.02 -5.88 3.42
CA LEU A 33 -11.12 -5.02 2.99
C LEU A 33 -12.44 -5.78 2.79
N ALA A 34 -12.36 -7.06 2.41
CA ALA A 34 -13.54 -7.89 2.18
C ALA A 34 -14.18 -8.45 3.47
N ARG A 35 -13.55 -8.27 4.64
CA ARG A 35 -14.07 -8.81 5.91
C ARG A 35 -15.35 -8.11 6.34
N SER A 36 -16.32 -8.92 6.79
CA SER A 36 -17.62 -8.45 7.27
C SER A 36 -17.61 -7.80 8.66
N ASP A 37 -16.53 -7.99 9.43
CA ASP A 37 -16.37 -7.37 10.75
C ASP A 37 -16.08 -5.87 10.68
N ARG A 38 -15.89 -5.31 9.48
CA ARG A 38 -15.79 -3.87 9.18
C ARG A 38 -14.78 -3.11 10.05
N ARG A 39 -13.76 -3.80 10.57
CA ARG A 39 -12.67 -3.17 11.35
C ARG A 39 -11.74 -2.33 10.48
N VAL A 40 -11.71 -2.63 9.17
CA VAL A 40 -10.92 -1.93 8.18
C VAL A 40 -11.87 -1.45 7.08
N TYR A 41 -11.92 -0.15 6.87
CA TYR A 41 -12.77 0.50 5.86
C TYR A 41 -11.99 0.86 4.59
N SER A 42 -10.69 1.13 4.74
CA SER A 42 -9.81 1.45 3.62
C SER A 42 -8.39 0.99 3.91
N VAL A 43 -7.60 0.86 2.84
CA VAL A 43 -6.17 0.57 2.90
C VAL A 43 -5.42 1.68 2.17
N GLU A 44 -4.37 2.19 2.80
CA GLU A 44 -3.44 3.14 2.20
C GLU A 44 -2.01 2.58 2.20
N TRP A 45 -1.28 2.79 1.11
CA TRP A 45 0.14 2.49 1.00
C TRP A 45 0.93 3.78 0.91
N TRP A 46 1.76 4.04 1.91
CA TRP A 46 2.52 5.26 2.08
C TRP A 46 3.97 5.02 1.66
N PHE A 47 4.43 5.78 0.69
CA PHE A 47 5.78 5.67 0.16
C PHE A 47 6.62 6.88 0.55
N SER A 48 7.78 6.64 1.15
CA SER A 48 8.81 7.66 1.35
C SER A 48 9.96 7.48 0.37
N THR A 49 10.67 8.57 0.08
CA THR A 49 11.89 8.55 -0.71
C THR A 49 13.03 7.94 0.10
N ARG A 50 13.95 7.25 -0.59
CA ARG A 50 15.17 6.75 0.03
C ARG A 50 16.24 7.84 -0.05
N GLU A 51 16.65 8.40 1.08
CA GLU A 51 17.67 9.46 1.21
C GLU A 51 18.91 9.23 0.32
N VAL A 52 19.47 8.02 0.34
CA VAL A 52 20.73 7.69 -0.34
C VAL A 52 20.60 7.71 -1.87
N THR A 53 19.43 7.38 -2.43
CA THR A 53 19.24 7.26 -3.89
C THR A 53 18.31 8.32 -4.46
N GLY A 54 17.59 9.07 -3.63
CA GLY A 54 16.53 10.00 -4.01
C GLY A 54 15.31 9.34 -4.66
N ARG A 55 15.26 8.00 -4.74
CA ARG A 55 14.17 7.27 -5.41
C ARG A 55 13.14 6.83 -4.39
N GLY A 56 11.86 7.06 -4.69
CA GLY A 56 10.72 6.66 -3.88
C GLY A 56 9.54 6.20 -4.73
N GLY A 57 8.54 5.63 -4.07
CA GLY A 57 7.25 5.34 -4.69
C GLY A 57 7.14 3.96 -5.36
N PRO A 58 5.92 3.61 -5.81
CA PRO A 58 5.69 2.38 -6.54
C PRO A 58 6.18 2.50 -7.99
N SER A 59 6.61 1.38 -8.57
CA SER A 59 6.74 1.27 -10.02
C SER A 59 5.39 1.49 -10.70
N PRO A 60 5.35 1.84 -12.00
CA PRO A 60 4.08 2.00 -12.72
C PRO A 60 3.18 0.75 -12.61
N ALA A 61 3.77 -0.44 -12.76
CA ALA A 61 3.03 -1.70 -12.62
C ALA A 61 2.51 -1.95 -11.19
N LEU A 62 3.23 -1.50 -10.17
CA LEU A 62 2.75 -1.60 -8.78
C LEU A 62 1.65 -0.58 -8.52
N ARG A 63 1.78 0.64 -9.04
CA ARG A 63 0.76 1.69 -8.92
C ARG A 63 -0.58 1.24 -9.48
N SER A 64 -0.60 0.76 -10.73
CA SER A 64 -1.82 0.25 -11.36
C SER A 64 -2.45 -0.88 -10.54
N LEU A 65 -1.62 -1.82 -10.07
CA LEU A 65 -2.11 -2.94 -9.26
C LEU A 65 -2.75 -2.49 -7.94
N LEU A 66 -2.16 -1.51 -7.25
CA LEU A 66 -2.70 -0.96 -6.00
C LEU A 66 -4.03 -0.24 -6.26
N GLU A 67 -4.09 0.60 -7.29
CA GLU A 67 -5.28 1.37 -7.66
C GLU A 67 -6.43 0.46 -8.10
N GLU A 68 -6.15 -0.56 -8.93
CA GLU A 68 -7.11 -1.61 -9.33
C GLU A 68 -7.63 -2.42 -8.14
N SER A 69 -6.83 -2.55 -7.08
CA SER A 69 -7.20 -3.27 -5.85
C SER A 69 -7.96 -2.39 -4.84
N GLY A 70 -8.25 -1.12 -5.18
CA GLY A 70 -8.91 -0.17 -4.29
C GLY A 70 -8.01 0.35 -3.15
N ILE A 71 -6.68 0.22 -3.30
CA ILE A 71 -5.70 0.69 -2.32
C ILE A 71 -5.22 2.07 -2.70
N THR A 72 -5.31 3.03 -1.77
CA THR A 72 -4.88 4.42 -2.02
C THR A 72 -3.37 4.55 -1.88
N VAL A 73 -2.72 5.19 -2.85
CA VAL A 73 -1.28 5.46 -2.81
C VAL A 73 -1.03 6.87 -2.25
N ARG A 74 -0.21 6.97 -1.21
CA ARG A 74 0.29 8.24 -0.65
C ARG A 74 1.80 8.34 -0.83
N MET A 75 2.26 9.54 -1.18
CA MET A 75 3.67 9.89 -1.06
C MET A 75 3.84 10.67 0.24
N PHE A 76 4.86 10.33 1.02
CA PHE A 76 5.23 11.03 2.24
C PHE A 76 6.60 11.66 2.03
N GLU A 77 6.70 12.94 2.38
CA GLU A 77 7.94 13.73 2.36
C GLU A 77 8.65 13.66 3.72
#